data_AF-A0A497CKU7-F1
#
_entry.id   AF-A0A497CKU7-F1
#
_cell.length_a   1.000
_cell.length_b   1.000
_cell.length_c   1.000
_cell.angle_alpha   90.00
_cell.angle_beta   90.00
_cell.angle_gamma   90.00
#
_symmetry.space_group_name_H-M   'P 1'
#
loop_
_entity.id
_entity.type
_entity.pdbx_description
1 polymer ?
#
loop_
_entity_poly.entity_id
_entity_poly.type
_entity_poly.pdbx_seq_one_letter_code
_entity_poly.pdbx_strand_id
1 'polypeptide(L)'
;MKNKEKEVTTRKTIFQHALSLAKTPIIVALFVTPIRFFLELSGLPESVIFIIGLLWLSLVFAIYWGIKLYNEKHPYLLLLLSLIIFSPISRFPVSILWWIDTKWEIGTHYGFYFNNFAQAILNQVVYGSLIQIIPGFLLGSITLAIMRNKKTVAMKTNTIENE
;
A
#
# COMPACT_ATOMS: atom_id res chain seq x y z
N MET A 1 32.15 -15.23 -11.02
CA MET A 1 31.77 -13.79 -11.11
C MET A 1 30.51 -13.55 -11.95
N LYS A 2 30.41 -14.08 -13.18
CA LYS A 2 29.27 -13.85 -14.12
C LYS A 2 27.86 -14.16 -13.57
N ASN A 3 27.70 -15.16 -12.71
CA ASN A 3 26.40 -15.48 -12.09
C ASN A 3 25.98 -14.46 -11.02
N LYS A 4 26.94 -13.92 -10.27
CA LYS A 4 26.69 -12.92 -9.21
C LYS A 4 26.24 -11.58 -9.80
N GLU A 5 26.82 -11.19 -10.95
CA GLU A 5 26.37 -10.00 -11.70
C GLU A 5 24.96 -10.15 -12.27
N LYS A 6 24.62 -11.29 -12.88
CA LYS A 6 23.27 -11.55 -13.40
C LYS A 6 22.20 -11.51 -12.30
N GLU A 7 22.52 -12.06 -11.13
CA GLU A 7 21.62 -12.08 -9.97
C GLU A 7 21.42 -10.67 -9.39
N VAL A 8 22.47 -9.85 -9.31
CA VAL A 8 22.38 -8.45 -8.87
C VAL A 8 21.53 -7.63 -9.85
N THR A 9 21.74 -7.80 -11.16
CA THR A 9 20.93 -7.11 -12.18
C THR A 9 19.45 -7.49 -12.09
N THR A 10 19.15 -8.76 -11.83
CA THR A 10 17.77 -9.26 -11.67
C THR A 10 17.10 -8.73 -10.40
N ARG A 11 17.83 -8.66 -9.28
CA ARG A 11 17.30 -8.06 -8.03
C ARG A 11 17.03 -6.57 -8.20
N LYS A 12 17.94 -5.86 -8.87
CA LYS A 12 17.80 -4.42 -9.17
C LYS A 12 16.56 -4.14 -10.01
N THR A 13 16.29 -4.96 -11.04
CA THR A 13 15.09 -4.80 -11.88
C THR A 13 13.80 -5.10 -11.13
N ILE A 14 13.76 -6.12 -10.26
CA ILE A 14 12.59 -6.41 -9.42
C ILE A 14 12.29 -5.25 -8.46
N PHE A 15 13.31 -4.72 -7.79
CA PHE A 15 13.13 -3.58 -6.88
C PHE A 15 12.67 -2.32 -7.61
N GLN A 16 13.26 -2.01 -8.78
CA GLN A 16 12.83 -0.89 -9.60
C GLN A 16 11.37 -1.03 -10.07
N HIS A 17 10.94 -2.25 -10.39
CA HIS A 17 9.55 -2.52 -10.74
C HIS A 17 8.63 -2.35 -9.52
N ALA A 18 8.98 -2.89 -8.36
CA ALA A 18 8.21 -2.66 -7.13
C ALA A 18 8.10 -1.16 -6.78
N LEU A 19 9.18 -0.41 -6.96
CA LEU A 19 9.19 1.04 -6.76
C LEU A 19 8.30 1.75 -7.78
N SER A 20 8.33 1.36 -9.06
CA SER A 20 7.47 1.98 -10.09
C SER A 20 5.99 1.73 -9.81
N LEU A 21 5.64 0.54 -9.29
CA LEU A 21 4.29 0.22 -8.84
C LEU A 21 3.88 1.08 -7.64
N ALA A 22 4.76 1.24 -6.65
CA ALA A 22 4.49 1.99 -5.41
C ALA A 22 4.40 3.52 -5.62
N LYS A 23 4.99 4.09 -6.67
CA LYS A 23 4.99 5.55 -6.91
C LYS A 23 3.58 6.14 -6.98
N THR A 24 2.70 5.54 -7.77
CA THR A 24 1.33 6.04 -7.93
C THR A 24 0.56 6.09 -6.61
N PRO A 25 0.45 5.00 -5.83
CA PRO A 25 -0.27 5.06 -4.57
C PRO A 25 0.39 5.97 -3.52
N ILE A 26 1.72 6.13 -3.53
CA ILE A 26 2.41 7.12 -2.69
C ILE A 26 1.89 8.53 -3.00
N ILE A 27 1.84 8.89 -4.28
CA ILE A 27 1.35 10.22 -4.71
C ILE A 27 -0.11 10.40 -4.30
N VAL A 28 -0.96 9.39 -4.50
CA VAL A 28 -2.37 9.46 -4.08
C VAL A 28 -2.48 9.63 -2.56
N ALA A 29 -1.72 8.88 -1.77
CA ALA A 29 -1.72 8.97 -0.32
C ALA A 29 -1.29 10.36 0.22
N LEU A 30 -0.36 11.01 -0.48
CA LEU A 30 0.09 12.38 -0.17
C LEU A 30 -1.05 13.40 -0.24
N PHE A 31 -2.07 13.17 -1.09
CA PHE A 31 -3.26 14.03 -1.17
C PHE A 31 -4.40 13.55 -0.29
N VAL A 32 -4.62 12.23 -0.21
CA VAL A 32 -5.69 11.65 0.60
C VAL A 32 -5.59 12.07 2.07
N THR A 33 -4.38 12.10 2.63
CA THR A 33 -4.22 12.41 4.06
C THR A 33 -4.55 13.87 4.39
N PRO A 34 -4.02 14.89 3.67
CA PRO A 34 -4.45 16.28 3.87
C PRO A 34 -5.94 16.49 3.58
N ILE A 35 -6.50 15.88 2.53
CA ILE A 35 -7.92 15.98 2.24
C ILE A 35 -8.74 15.48 3.43
N ARG A 36 -8.39 14.32 3.98
CA ARG A 36 -9.04 13.74 5.16
C ARG A 36 -9.00 14.69 6.36
N PHE A 37 -7.86 15.32 6.61
CA PHE A 37 -7.69 16.32 7.66
C PHE A 37 -8.60 17.54 7.45
N PHE A 38 -8.63 18.13 6.26
CA PHE A 38 -9.51 19.28 5.99
C PHE A 38 -11.00 18.93 6.02
N LEU A 39 -11.37 17.72 5.62
CA LEU A 39 -12.75 17.23 5.73
C LEU A 39 -13.20 17.16 7.20
N GLU A 40 -12.33 16.70 8.10
CA GLU A 40 -12.59 16.70 9.53
C GLU A 40 -12.74 18.11 10.10
N LEU A 41 -11.86 19.04 9.70
CA LEU A 41 -11.97 20.45 10.07
C LEU A 41 -13.27 21.10 9.57
N SER A 42 -13.84 20.58 8.49
CA SER A 42 -15.14 21.00 7.96
C SER A 42 -16.32 20.39 8.71
N GLY A 43 -16.08 19.61 9.77
CA GLY A 43 -17.09 19.02 10.65
C GLY A 43 -17.53 17.60 10.27
N LEU A 44 -16.84 16.92 9.34
CA LEU A 44 -17.17 15.53 9.01
C LEU A 44 -16.76 14.56 10.14
N PRO A 45 -17.62 13.59 10.51
CA PRO A 45 -17.29 12.61 11.54
C PRO A 45 -16.09 11.73 11.18
N GLU A 46 -15.33 11.32 12.20
CA GLU A 46 -14.16 10.44 12.03
C GLU A 46 -14.51 9.14 11.28
N SER A 47 -15.69 8.57 11.55
CA SER A 47 -16.16 7.33 10.92
C SER A 47 -16.30 7.45 9.39
N VAL A 48 -16.69 8.62 8.88
CA VAL A 48 -16.83 8.88 7.44
C VAL A 48 -15.46 9.04 6.80
N ILE A 49 -14.62 9.89 7.40
CA ILE A 49 -13.28 10.16 6.87
C ILE A 49 -12.35 8.94 6.98
N PHE A 50 -12.61 8.02 7.92
CA PHE A 50 -11.87 6.77 8.08
C PHE A 50 -11.96 5.87 6.84
N ILE A 51 -13.10 5.84 6.16
CA ILE A 51 -13.32 5.06 4.92
C ILE A 51 -12.44 5.57 3.77
N ILE A 52 -12.13 6.87 3.79
CA ILE A 52 -11.22 7.53 2.82
C ILE A 52 -9.74 7.34 3.26
N GLY A 53 -9.50 6.66 4.37
CA GLY A 53 -8.19 6.52 4.99
C GLY A 53 -7.21 5.61 4.24
N LEU A 54 -5.96 5.69 4.69
CA LEU A 54 -4.82 4.98 4.10
C LEU A 54 -4.95 3.44 4.12
N LEU A 55 -5.72 2.88 5.06
CA LEU A 55 -6.00 1.45 5.10
C LEU A 55 -6.79 1.03 3.86
N TRP A 56 -7.95 1.64 3.61
CA TRP A 56 -8.79 1.32 2.47
C TRP A 56 -8.07 1.56 1.15
N LEU A 57 -7.31 2.65 1.06
CA LEU A 57 -6.44 2.92 -0.09
C LEU A 57 -5.48 1.74 -0.35
N SER A 58 -4.82 1.24 0.69
CA SER A 58 -3.90 0.11 0.58
C SER A 58 -4.58 -1.17 0.10
N LEU A 59 -5.81 -1.45 0.57
CA LEU A 59 -6.58 -2.62 0.16
C LEU A 59 -6.98 -2.55 -1.32
N VAL A 60 -7.44 -1.39 -1.78
CA VAL A 60 -7.78 -1.15 -3.19
C VAL A 60 -6.56 -1.37 -4.08
N PHE A 61 -5.41 -0.80 -3.73
CA PHE A 61 -4.18 -0.99 -4.51
C PHE A 61 -3.67 -2.43 -4.46
N ALA A 62 -3.83 -3.12 -3.33
CA ALA A 62 -3.47 -4.53 -3.23
C ALA A 62 -4.31 -5.41 -4.16
N ILE A 63 -5.63 -5.19 -4.24
CA ILE A 63 -6.50 -5.88 -5.22
C ILE A 63 -6.06 -5.53 -6.64
N TYR A 64 -5.89 -4.24 -6.94
CA TYR A 64 -5.47 -3.78 -8.26
C TYR A 64 -4.16 -4.45 -8.71
N TRP A 65 -3.15 -4.50 -7.83
CA TRP A 65 -1.89 -5.19 -8.11
C TRP A 65 -2.07 -6.69 -8.21
N GLY A 66 -2.94 -7.31 -7.41
CA GLY A 66 -3.25 -8.72 -7.54
C GLY A 66 -3.86 -9.08 -8.90
N ILE A 67 -4.68 -8.20 -9.46
CA ILE A 67 -5.22 -8.33 -10.83
C ILE A 67 -4.12 -8.09 -11.87
N LYS A 68 -3.30 -7.06 -11.68
CA LYS A 68 -2.30 -6.63 -12.68
C LYS A 68 -1.10 -7.58 -12.78
N LEU A 69 -0.60 -8.08 -11.64
CA LEU A 69 0.66 -8.81 -11.56
C LEU A 69 0.52 -10.32 -11.77
N TYR A 70 -0.70 -10.86 -11.93
CA TYR A 70 -0.92 -12.31 -11.89
C TYR A 70 -0.07 -13.15 -12.88
N ASN A 71 0.29 -12.55 -14.03
CA ASN A 71 1.14 -13.15 -15.06
C ASN A 71 2.65 -12.92 -14.88
N GLU A 72 3.06 -12.11 -13.91
CA GLU A 72 4.47 -11.84 -13.65
C GLU A 72 5.19 -13.09 -13.12
N LYS A 73 6.50 -13.12 -13.30
CA LYS A 73 7.36 -14.25 -12.85
C LYS A 73 7.33 -14.40 -11.32
N HIS A 74 7.37 -13.29 -10.59
CA HIS A 74 7.44 -13.26 -9.12
C HIS A 74 6.38 -12.32 -8.52
N PRO A 75 5.07 -12.60 -8.69
CA PRO A 75 4.04 -11.60 -8.40
C PRO A 75 3.82 -11.37 -6.92
N TYR A 76 3.92 -12.41 -6.09
CA TYR A 76 3.82 -12.29 -4.64
C TYR A 76 4.97 -11.43 -4.07
N LEU A 77 6.18 -11.61 -4.60
CA LEU A 77 7.32 -10.79 -4.22
C LEU A 77 7.15 -9.33 -4.65
N LEU A 78 6.70 -9.09 -5.89
CA LEU A 78 6.41 -7.74 -6.39
C LEU A 78 5.31 -7.06 -5.56
N LEU A 79 4.24 -7.79 -5.23
CA LEU A 79 3.17 -7.30 -4.36
C LEU A 79 3.71 -6.89 -2.99
N LEU A 80 4.45 -7.79 -2.33
CA LEU A 80 5.01 -7.54 -1.00
C LEU A 80 5.97 -6.35 -1.00
N LEU A 81 6.91 -6.30 -1.95
CA LEU A 81 7.87 -5.20 -2.06
C LEU A 81 7.17 -3.87 -2.34
N SER A 82 6.17 -3.86 -3.21
CA SER A 82 5.40 -2.65 -3.49
C SER A 82 4.69 -2.14 -2.24
N LEU A 83 4.10 -3.03 -1.43
CA LEU A 83 3.48 -2.68 -0.15
C LEU A 83 4.49 -2.19 0.89
N ILE A 84 5.65 -2.84 1.01
CA ILE A 84 6.73 -2.45 1.93
C ILE A 84 7.28 -1.06 1.59
N ILE A 85 7.35 -0.70 0.31
CA ILE A 85 7.80 0.62 -0.13
C ILE A 85 6.69 1.66 0.09
N PHE A 86 5.48 1.38 -0.39
CA PHE A 86 4.34 2.30 -0.33
C PHE A 86 3.97 2.66 1.10
N SER A 87 3.82 1.66 1.96
CA SER A 87 3.13 1.79 3.24
C SER A 87 3.83 2.78 4.19
N PRO A 88 5.14 2.66 4.48
CA PRO A 88 5.86 3.63 5.31
C PRO A 88 5.87 5.05 4.75
N ILE A 89 6.03 5.20 3.44
CA ILE A 89 6.09 6.52 2.79
C ILE A 89 4.71 7.20 2.84
N SER A 90 3.64 6.43 2.61
CA SER A 90 2.25 6.92 2.64
C SER A 90 1.83 7.46 4.00
N ARG A 91 2.49 7.02 5.08
CA ARG A 91 2.19 7.36 6.47
C ARG A 91 2.92 8.61 6.97
N PHE A 92 3.96 9.05 6.27
CA PHE A 92 4.72 10.23 6.66
C PHE A 92 3.86 11.51 6.80
N PRO A 93 2.91 11.80 5.88
CA PRO A 93 2.02 12.95 6.03
C PRO A 93 1.18 12.93 7.31
N VAL A 94 0.82 11.75 7.81
CA VAL A 94 0.05 11.62 9.06
C VAL A 94 0.83 12.16 10.24
N SER A 95 2.16 11.92 10.28
CA SER A 95 3.02 12.42 11.36
C SER A 95 3.20 13.93 11.28
N ILE A 96 3.28 14.48 10.07
CA ILE A 96 3.32 15.94 9.85
C ILE A 96 2.01 16.58 10.34
N LEU A 97 0.86 15.99 10.00
CA LEU A 97 -0.43 16.50 10.43
C LEU A 97 -0.65 16.35 11.94
N TRP A 98 -0.16 15.28 12.57
CA TRP A 98 -0.10 15.17 14.02
C TRP A 98 0.68 16.34 14.64
N TRP A 99 1.84 16.69 14.06
CA TRP A 99 2.64 17.81 14.56
C TRP A 99 1.92 19.15 14.39
N ILE A 100 1.26 19.38 13.25
CA ILE A 100 0.47 20.60 13.03
C ILE A 100 -0.71 20.66 14.02
N ASP A 101 -1.45 19.56 14.18
CA ASP A 101 -2.60 19.53 15.07
C ASP A 101 -2.22 19.83 16.52
N THR A 102 -1.15 19.19 17.01
CA THR A 102 -0.65 19.40 18.37
C THR A 102 0.01 20.76 18.58
N LYS A 103 0.73 21.29 17.58
CA LYS A 103 1.43 22.57 17.70
C LYS A 103 0.49 23.78 17.75
N TRP A 104 -0.65 23.69 17.07
CA TRP A 104 -1.67 24.75 17.01
C TRP A 104 -2.94 24.42 17.79
N GLU A 105 -2.95 23.32 18.55
CA GLU A 105 -4.09 22.88 19.38
C GLU A 105 -5.41 22.85 18.59
N ILE A 106 -5.34 22.36 17.35
CA ILE A 106 -6.47 22.39 16.41
C ILE A 106 -7.59 21.45 16.88
N GLY A 107 -7.22 20.30 17.46
CA GLY A 107 -8.18 19.40 18.13
C GLY A 107 -8.83 18.36 17.21
N THR A 108 -8.14 17.92 16.15
CA THR A 108 -8.59 16.80 15.31
C THR A 108 -8.14 15.45 15.90
N HIS A 109 -8.64 14.33 15.35
CA HIS A 109 -8.18 12.99 15.75
C HIS A 109 -6.69 12.77 15.50
N TYR A 110 -6.06 13.58 14.64
CA TYR A 110 -4.64 13.52 14.39
C TYR A 110 -3.80 13.99 15.57
N GLY A 111 -4.30 14.77 16.52
CA GLY A 111 -3.52 15.26 17.66
C GLY A 111 -3.34 14.27 18.81
N PHE A 112 -4.06 13.14 18.79
CA PHE A 112 -4.14 12.24 19.93
C PHE A 112 -2.97 11.23 20.04
N TYR A 113 -2.92 10.56 21.19
CA TYR A 113 -2.15 9.33 21.49
C TYR A 113 -0.62 9.42 21.61
N PHE A 114 0.03 10.50 21.18
CA PHE A 114 1.50 10.61 21.25
C PHE A 114 1.96 11.80 22.07
N ASN A 115 3.08 11.62 22.78
CA ASN A 115 3.67 12.68 23.62
C ASN A 115 4.72 13.51 22.88
N ASN A 116 5.26 13.00 21.77
CA ASN A 116 6.28 13.68 20.97
C ASN A 116 6.31 13.18 19.52
N PHE A 117 6.97 13.96 18.67
CA PHE A 117 7.06 13.69 17.24
C PHE A 117 7.77 12.37 16.89
N ALA A 118 8.78 11.98 17.68
CA ALA A 118 9.49 10.72 17.47
C ALA A 118 8.56 9.51 17.67
N GLN A 119 7.72 9.53 18.70
CA GLN A 119 6.70 8.51 18.93
C GLN A 119 5.65 8.49 17.83
N ALA A 120 5.17 9.66 17.39
CA ALA A 120 4.19 9.76 16.30
C ALA A 120 4.75 9.18 15.00
N ILE A 121 5.97 9.57 14.60
CA ILE A 121 6.64 8.99 13.42
C ILE A 121 6.83 7.49 13.56
N LEU A 122 7.39 7.02 14.68
CA LEU A 122 7.65 5.60 14.87
C LEU A 122 6.36 4.78 14.76
N ASN A 123 5.29 5.25 15.40
CA ASN A 123 4.01 4.57 15.36
C ASN A 123 3.44 4.55 13.94
N GLN A 124 3.41 5.69 13.24
CA GLN A 124 2.84 5.76 11.90
C GLN A 124 3.66 4.98 10.87
N VAL A 125 4.98 5.13 10.89
CA VAL A 125 5.90 4.53 9.91
C VAL A 125 6.11 3.03 10.16
N VAL A 126 6.06 2.57 11.41
CA VAL A 126 6.24 1.15 11.74
C VAL A 126 4.89 0.45 11.92
N TYR A 127 4.17 0.79 12.99
CA TYR A 127 2.91 0.11 13.34
C TYR A 127 1.82 0.37 12.29
N GLY A 128 1.60 1.63 11.93
CA GLY A 128 0.66 2.02 10.90
C GLY A 128 0.95 1.35 9.55
N SER A 129 2.24 1.15 9.25
CA SER A 129 2.64 0.45 8.03
C SER A 129 2.31 -1.04 8.05
N LEU A 130 2.52 -1.71 9.18
CA LEU A 130 2.16 -3.13 9.34
C LEU A 130 0.66 -3.34 9.17
N ILE A 131 -0.16 -2.42 9.71
CA ILE A 131 -1.62 -2.43 9.57
C ILE A 131 -2.08 -2.29 8.10
N GLN A 132 -1.27 -1.71 7.21
CA GLN A 132 -1.55 -1.72 5.76
C GLN A 132 -0.95 -2.94 5.06
N ILE A 133 0.31 -3.29 5.37
CA ILE A 133 1.04 -4.34 4.68
C ILE A 133 0.39 -5.69 4.90
N ILE A 134 0.03 -6.05 6.13
CA ILE A 134 -0.49 -7.38 6.46
C ILE A 134 -1.83 -7.64 5.75
N PRO A 135 -2.91 -6.86 5.96
CA PRO A 135 -4.18 -7.13 5.30
C PRO A 135 -4.11 -6.87 3.79
N GLY A 136 -3.34 -5.87 3.34
CA GLY A 136 -3.11 -5.63 1.92
C GLY A 136 -2.43 -6.83 1.24
N PHE A 137 -1.38 -7.39 1.84
CA PHE A 137 -0.69 -8.54 1.28
C PHE A 137 -1.57 -9.78 1.23
N LEU A 138 -2.36 -10.04 2.28
CA LEU A 138 -3.33 -11.14 2.31
C LEU A 138 -4.35 -11.00 1.17
N LEU A 139 -5.01 -9.84 1.07
CA LEU A 139 -6.05 -9.59 0.08
C LEU A 139 -5.51 -9.62 -1.36
N GLY A 140 -4.35 -8.99 -1.60
CA GLY A 140 -3.68 -9.02 -2.89
C GLY A 140 -3.22 -10.43 -3.28
N SER A 141 -2.74 -11.23 -2.33
CA SER A 141 -2.32 -12.62 -2.56
C SER A 141 -3.50 -13.53 -2.89
N ILE A 142 -4.63 -13.36 -2.21
CA ILE A 142 -5.90 -14.05 -2.55
C ILE A 142 -6.31 -13.69 -3.98
N THR A 143 -6.26 -12.40 -4.31
CA THR A 143 -6.59 -11.91 -5.66
C THR A 143 -5.67 -12.54 -6.73
N LEU A 144 -4.36 -12.59 -6.48
CA LEU A 144 -3.39 -13.28 -7.34
C LEU A 144 -3.74 -14.75 -7.57
N ALA A 145 -4.08 -15.46 -6.49
CA ALA A 145 -4.43 -16.88 -6.55
C ALA A 145 -5.67 -17.11 -7.41
N ILE A 146 -6.72 -16.29 -7.22
CA ILE A 146 -7.95 -16.33 -8.02
C ILE A 146 -7.64 -16.09 -9.50
N MET A 147 -6.88 -15.04 -9.81
CA MET A 147 -6.57 -14.67 -11.20
C MET A 147 -5.72 -15.72 -11.92
N ARG A 148 -4.75 -16.32 -11.23
CA ARG A 148 -3.95 -17.43 -11.76
C ARG A 148 -4.81 -18.66 -12.02
N ASN A 149 -5.71 -19.00 -11.09
CA ASN A 149 -6.60 -20.15 -11.27
C ASN A 149 -7.53 -19.93 -12.49
N LYS A 150 -8.14 -18.75 -12.62
CA LYS A 150 -8.98 -18.40 -13.77
C LYS A 150 -8.27 -18.60 -15.11
N LYS A 151 -6.99 -18.18 -15.21
CA LYS A 151 -6.17 -18.39 -16.41
C LYS A 151 -5.94 -19.87 -16.72
N THR A 152 -5.58 -20.65 -15.71
CA THR A 152 -5.34 -22.09 -15.86
C THR A 152 -6.60 -22.82 -16.32
N VAL A 153 -7.76 -22.48 -15.76
CA VAL A 153 -9.05 -23.07 -16.15
C VAL A 153 -9.38 -22.72 -17.60
N ALA A 154 -9.27 -21.45 -18.00
CA ALA A 154 -9.54 -21.03 -19.37
C ALA A 154 -8.64 -21.72 -20.41
N MET A 155 -7.36 -21.92 -20.07
CA MET A 155 -6.44 -22.65 -20.94
C MET A 155 -6.86 -24.11 -21.12
N LYS A 156 -7.28 -24.79 -20.05
CA LYS A 156 -7.75 -26.18 -20.13
C LYS A 156 -9.00 -26.32 -21.01
N THR A 157 -9.97 -25.42 -20.85
CA THR A 157 -11.20 -25.43 -21.67
C THR A 157 -10.87 -25.28 -23.15
N ASN A 158 -10.01 -24.32 -23.51
CA ASN A 158 -9.61 -24.10 -24.90
C ASN A 158 -8.86 -25.30 -25.49
N THR A 159 -8.06 -26.04 -24.71
CA THR A 159 -7.41 -27.26 -25.22
C THR A 159 -8.43 -28.34 -25.56
N ILE A 160 -9.45 -28.53 -24.71
CA ILE A 160 -10.51 -29.53 -24.94
C ILE A 160 -11.38 -29.18 -26.15
N GLU A 161 -11.65 -27.90 -26.41
CA GLU A 161 -12.45 -27.48 -27.58
C GLU A 161 -11.71 -27.60 -28.93
N ASN A 162 -10.37 -27.70 -28.91
CA ASN A 162 -9.53 -27.80 -30.11
C ASN A 162 -9.06 -29.25 -30.40
N GLU A 163 -9.49 -30.23 -29.61
CA GLU A 163 -9.31 -31.67 -29.84
C GLU A 163 -10.55 -32.30 -30.49
#